data_AF-A0A1Z5JQT7-F1
#
_entry.id   AF-A0A1Z5JQT7-F1
#
_cell.length_a   1.000
_cell.length_b   1.000
_cell.length_c   1.000
_cell.angle_alpha   90.00
_cell.angle_beta   90.00
_cell.angle_gamma   90.00
#
_symmetry.space_group_name_H-M   'P 1'
#
loop_
_entity.id
_entity.type
_entity.pdbx_description
1 polymer ?
#
loop_
_entity_poly.entity_id
_entity_poly.type
_entity_poly.pdbx_seq_one_letter_code
_entity_poly.pdbx_strand_id
1 'polypeptide(L)'
;MSHDISLSECQDPSCQAAAIYQCPRCQFRSCSLRCCQAHKQSSKCNGKRDRTQFLPMNQMSDATLTSDYFFLEDVMRQVKKPRFAPAMHNKTEPATHPLLQQVDHMDRFQRLPQHYPQKVRKLVQAAGSRGTRIMIQPSGLSRHQENRSYLNKEGIIHWSVEIITIMEDSDGSHCCEKKERILAGPLAETSRVGDVVPITIPTGFACYLRRFPSVVHQPVNIDSTWKEALQDMTIIEFPTLYIGPKSTFSQAITEMES
;
A
#
# COMPACT_ATOMS: atom_id res chain seq x y z
N MET A 1 30.87 27.90 -8.35
CA MET A 1 31.23 27.05 -9.49
C MET A 1 30.06 27.09 -10.45
N SER A 2 30.25 27.81 -11.54
CA SER A 2 29.27 28.12 -12.58
C SER A 2 28.92 26.83 -13.31
N HIS A 3 27.70 26.31 -13.11
CA HIS A 3 27.20 25.25 -13.98
C HIS A 3 26.90 25.88 -15.35
N ASP A 4 27.71 25.53 -16.32
CA ASP A 4 27.51 25.81 -17.74
C ASP A 4 26.11 25.31 -18.14
N ILE A 5 25.15 26.23 -18.23
CA ILE A 5 23.86 25.96 -18.89
C ILE A 5 24.17 26.01 -20.38
N SER A 6 24.65 24.89 -20.92
CA SER A 6 24.61 24.69 -22.36
C SER A 6 23.17 24.96 -22.81
N LEU A 7 22.97 25.97 -23.67
CA LEU A 7 21.69 26.36 -24.28
C LEU A 7 21.22 25.32 -25.32
N SER A 8 21.24 24.07 -24.90
CA SER A 8 20.31 23.00 -25.23
C SER A 8 19.07 23.44 -26.05
N GLU A 9 19.00 23.03 -27.33
CA GLU A 9 17.89 23.31 -28.24
C GLU A 9 16.60 22.54 -27.88
N CYS A 10 15.46 23.07 -28.34
CA CYS A 10 14.16 22.39 -28.25
C CYS A 10 14.17 21.11 -29.09
N GLN A 11 13.72 19.99 -28.51
CA GLN A 11 13.70 18.68 -29.18
C GLN A 11 12.42 18.44 -30.01
N ASP A 12 11.57 19.45 -30.16
CA ASP A 12 10.40 19.38 -31.03
C ASP A 12 10.84 19.59 -32.49
N PRO A 13 10.61 18.63 -33.40
CA PRO A 13 11.08 18.70 -34.79
C PRO A 13 10.59 19.93 -35.56
N SER A 14 9.49 20.55 -35.12
CA SER A 14 8.91 21.75 -35.73
C SER A 14 9.41 23.07 -35.13
N CYS A 15 10.42 23.02 -34.24
CA CYS A 15 10.86 24.18 -33.47
C CYS A 15 12.39 24.26 -33.37
N GLN A 16 12.93 25.45 -33.61
CA GLN A 16 14.38 25.76 -33.56
C GLN A 16 14.77 26.68 -32.40
N ALA A 17 13.84 26.98 -31.49
CA ALA A 17 14.12 27.82 -30.32
C ALA A 17 14.94 27.08 -29.25
N ALA A 18 15.68 27.83 -28.43
CA ALA A 18 16.36 27.29 -27.26
C ALA A 18 15.35 26.69 -26.26
N ALA A 19 15.69 25.55 -25.65
CA ALA A 19 14.85 24.95 -24.63
C ALA A 19 14.96 25.70 -23.31
N ILE A 20 13.82 25.97 -22.69
CA ILE A 20 13.73 26.62 -21.37
C ILE A 20 13.03 25.73 -20.33
N TYR A 21 12.42 24.62 -20.77
CA TYR A 21 11.78 23.64 -19.91
C TYR A 21 12.29 22.24 -20.20
N GLN A 22 12.30 21.40 -19.17
CA GLN A 22 12.65 19.98 -19.28
C GLN A 22 11.55 19.12 -18.65
N CYS A 23 11.08 18.11 -19.37
CA CYS A 23 10.06 17.19 -18.90
C CYS A 23 10.63 16.31 -17.77
N PRO A 24 10.03 16.29 -16.57
CA PRO A 24 10.59 15.57 -15.44
C PRO A 24 10.43 14.04 -15.54
N ARG A 25 9.66 13.52 -16.52
CA ARG A 25 9.50 12.08 -16.78
C ARG A 25 10.58 11.54 -17.71
N CYS A 26 10.70 12.13 -18.90
CA CYS A 26 11.53 11.61 -19.99
C CYS A 26 12.68 12.55 -20.36
N GLN A 27 12.87 13.62 -19.61
CA GLN A 27 13.91 14.63 -19.84
C GLN A 27 13.78 15.38 -21.17
N PHE A 28 12.65 15.26 -21.87
CA PHE A 28 12.37 15.97 -23.12
C PHE A 28 12.43 17.48 -22.93
N ARG A 29 13.20 18.16 -23.77
CA ARG A 29 13.46 19.59 -23.68
C ARG A 29 12.54 20.38 -24.59
N SER A 30 11.88 21.39 -24.05
CA SER A 30 10.89 22.20 -24.77
C SER A 30 11.08 23.70 -24.53
N CYS A 31 10.76 24.51 -25.53
CA CYS A 31 10.84 25.98 -25.45
C CYS A 31 9.54 26.65 -24.97
N SER A 32 8.41 25.95 -25.08
CA SER A 32 7.08 26.54 -24.87
C SER A 32 6.05 25.49 -24.45
N LEU A 33 4.91 25.96 -23.96
CA LEU A 33 3.77 25.09 -23.61
C LEU A 33 3.29 24.26 -24.82
N ARG A 34 3.33 24.83 -26.04
CA ARG A 34 2.97 24.11 -27.27
C ARG A 34 3.85 22.88 -27.48
N CYS A 35 5.17 23.05 -27.45
CA CYS A 35 6.13 21.94 -27.57
C CYS A 35 6.02 20.96 -26.39
N CYS A 36 5.70 21.47 -25.19
CA CYS A 36 5.42 20.61 -24.05
C CYS A 36 4.16 19.75 -24.27
N GLN A 37 3.09 20.27 -24.85
CA GLN A 37 1.86 19.52 -25.09
C GLN A 37 1.99 18.57 -26.27
N ALA A 38 2.64 19.01 -27.35
CA ALA A 38 2.92 18.19 -28.53
C ALA A 38 3.69 16.93 -28.16
N HIS A 39 4.77 17.03 -27.36
CA HIS A 39 5.49 15.83 -26.92
C HIS A 39 4.64 14.92 -26.04
N LYS A 40 3.85 15.48 -25.11
CA LYS A 40 3.00 14.67 -24.22
C LYS A 40 1.98 13.86 -25.02
N GLN A 41 1.43 14.44 -26.07
CA GLN A 41 0.49 13.77 -26.97
C GLN A 41 1.18 12.71 -27.83
N SER A 42 2.29 13.05 -28.49
CA SER A 42 2.98 12.14 -29.42
C SER A 42 3.64 10.95 -28.71
N SER A 43 4.27 11.19 -27.55
CA SER A 43 4.96 10.15 -26.75
C SER A 43 4.08 9.50 -25.70
N LYS A 44 2.79 9.88 -25.59
CA LYS A 44 1.89 9.49 -24.50
C LYS A 44 2.51 9.70 -23.10
N CYS A 45 3.34 10.74 -22.96
CA CYS A 45 4.04 11.04 -21.73
C CYS A 45 3.11 11.80 -20.75
N ASN A 46 3.01 11.30 -19.51
CA ASN A 46 2.21 11.94 -18.46
C ASN A 46 2.88 13.17 -17.83
N GLY A 47 4.16 13.44 -18.15
CA GLY A 47 4.94 14.56 -17.62
C GLY A 47 5.19 14.52 -16.11
N LYS A 48 5.02 13.37 -15.44
CA LYS A 48 5.24 13.19 -14.00
C LYS A 48 6.44 12.28 -13.77
N ARG A 49 7.46 12.76 -13.06
CA ARG A 49 8.64 11.95 -12.69
C ARG A 49 8.20 10.67 -11.98
N ASP A 50 8.75 9.53 -12.40
CA ASP A 50 8.64 8.30 -11.61
C ASP A 50 9.58 8.42 -10.40
N ARG A 51 9.02 8.55 -9.20
CA ARG A 51 9.83 8.55 -7.98
C ARG A 51 10.13 7.14 -7.48
N THR A 52 9.46 6.13 -8.04
CA THR A 52 9.48 4.74 -7.57
C THR A 52 10.06 3.79 -8.60
N GLN A 53 10.72 4.32 -9.63
CA GLN A 53 11.37 3.52 -10.66
C GLN A 53 12.53 2.73 -10.05
N PHE A 54 12.55 1.43 -10.31
CA PHE A 54 13.65 0.58 -9.91
C PHE A 54 14.96 1.04 -10.56
N LEU A 55 15.99 1.22 -9.74
CA LEU A 55 17.35 1.50 -10.17
C LEU A 55 18.26 0.40 -9.63
N PRO A 56 19.03 -0.28 -10.50
CA PRO A 56 20.00 -1.27 -10.04
C PRO A 56 21.08 -0.59 -9.20
N MET A 57 21.69 -1.35 -8.28
CA MET A 57 22.63 -0.82 -7.29
C MET A 57 23.81 -0.07 -7.93
N ASN A 58 24.27 -0.52 -9.10
CA ASN A 58 25.36 0.11 -9.85
C ASN A 58 25.00 1.46 -10.49
N GLN A 59 23.73 1.86 -10.49
CA GLN A 59 23.23 3.12 -11.01
C GLN A 59 22.68 4.04 -9.90
N MET A 60 22.75 3.61 -8.63
CA MET A 60 22.41 4.49 -7.51
C MET A 60 23.47 5.56 -7.33
N SER A 61 23.03 6.81 -7.23
CA SER A 61 23.86 7.99 -6.98
C SER A 61 23.38 8.74 -5.74
N ASP A 62 24.18 9.66 -5.22
CA ASP A 62 23.78 10.50 -4.07
C ASP A 62 22.50 11.31 -4.34
N ALA A 63 22.28 11.71 -5.59
CA ALA A 63 21.05 12.39 -6.01
C ALA A 63 19.83 11.44 -5.94
N THR A 64 20.03 10.16 -6.25
CA THR A 64 19.01 9.11 -6.08
C THR A 64 18.67 8.93 -4.60
N LEU A 65 19.69 8.77 -3.74
CA LEU A 65 19.49 8.61 -2.30
C LEU A 65 18.76 9.79 -1.67
N THR A 66 19.12 11.01 -2.09
CA THR A 66 18.47 12.24 -1.63
C THR A 66 17.00 12.29 -2.07
N SER A 67 16.72 11.89 -3.32
CA SER A 67 15.35 11.77 -3.84
C SER A 67 14.53 10.76 -3.02
N ASP A 68 15.11 9.61 -2.68
CA ASP A 68 14.45 8.57 -1.88
C ASP A 68 14.19 9.03 -0.45
N TYR A 69 15.16 9.70 0.17
CA TYR A 69 14.99 10.32 1.48
C TYR A 69 13.81 11.31 1.50
N PHE A 70 13.74 12.21 0.52
CA PHE A 70 12.62 13.16 0.42
C PHE A 70 11.29 12.47 0.12
N PHE A 71 11.30 11.39 -0.65
CA PHE A 71 10.11 10.58 -0.88
C PHE A 71 9.61 9.95 0.41
N LEU A 72 10.50 9.34 1.21
CA LEU A 72 10.16 8.76 2.51
C LEU A 72 9.65 9.81 3.49
N GLU A 73 10.26 11.00 3.51
CA GLU A 73 9.77 12.15 4.28
C GLU A 73 8.37 12.59 3.86
N ASP A 74 8.07 12.66 2.55
CA ASP A 74 6.74 13.00 2.05
C ASP A 74 5.70 11.91 2.42
N VAL A 75 6.07 10.64 2.28
CA VAL A 75 5.26 9.51 2.75
C VAL A 75 4.98 9.63 4.25
N MET A 76 6.02 9.88 5.05
CA MET A 76 5.88 10.09 6.48
C MET A 76 5.01 11.31 6.79
N ARG A 77 5.10 12.41 6.04
CA ARG A 77 4.23 13.59 6.21
C ARG A 77 2.78 13.28 5.85
N GLN A 78 2.52 12.47 4.83
CA GLN A 78 1.15 12.04 4.51
C GLN A 78 0.55 11.16 5.62
N VAL A 79 1.39 10.37 6.29
CA VAL A 79 1.00 9.55 7.45
C VAL A 79 0.89 10.38 8.74
N LYS A 80 1.82 11.33 8.96
CA LYS A 80 1.99 12.17 10.17
C LYS A 80 1.16 13.44 10.15
N LYS A 81 0.61 13.89 9.01
CA LYS A 81 -0.46 14.90 8.99
C LYS A 81 -1.45 14.42 10.02
N PRO A 82 -1.61 15.12 11.17
CA PRO A 82 -2.60 14.70 12.12
C PRO A 82 -3.88 14.63 11.31
N ARG A 83 -4.59 13.51 11.40
CA ARG A 83 -5.93 13.37 10.81
C ARG A 83 -6.91 14.43 11.38
N PHE A 84 -6.43 15.42 12.14
CA PHE A 84 -7.12 16.47 12.87
C PHE A 84 -6.16 17.65 13.10
N ALA A 85 -6.13 18.62 12.18
CA ALA A 85 -6.16 19.99 12.68
C ALA A 85 -7.66 20.28 12.86
N PRO A 86 -8.17 20.50 14.08
CA PRO A 86 -9.53 21.00 14.22
C PRO A 86 -9.55 22.33 13.46
N ALA A 87 -10.37 22.41 12.41
CA ALA A 87 -10.75 23.70 11.88
C ALA A 87 -11.32 24.48 13.06
N MET A 88 -10.63 25.55 13.42
CA MET A 88 -11.08 26.49 14.44
C MET A 88 -12.46 26.98 14.03
N HIS A 89 -13.47 26.52 14.74
CA HIS A 89 -14.73 27.22 14.88
C HIS A 89 -15.04 27.26 16.36
N ASN A 90 -14.98 28.49 16.88
CA ASN A 90 -15.37 28.97 18.19
C ASN A 90 -16.24 28.00 18.99
N LYS A 91 -15.75 27.64 20.18
CA LYS A 91 -16.49 27.76 21.44
C LYS A 91 -15.51 27.60 22.61
N THR A 92 -15.56 28.60 23.46
CA THR A 92 -15.07 28.71 24.84
C THR A 92 -15.12 27.38 25.59
N GLU A 93 -14.02 26.96 26.22
CA GLU A 93 -13.95 26.27 27.54
C GLU A 93 -12.45 26.05 27.92
N PRO A 94 -12.10 26.04 29.23
CA PRO A 94 -10.75 26.27 29.71
C PRO A 94 -9.87 25.00 29.78
N ALA A 95 -8.55 25.23 29.68
CA ALA A 95 -7.50 24.25 29.68
C ALA A 95 -7.52 23.30 30.90
N THR A 96 -7.67 22.00 30.63
CA THR A 96 -7.27 20.92 31.54
C THR A 96 -6.31 19.97 30.81
N HIS A 97 -5.28 19.54 31.52
CA HIS A 97 -4.03 18.90 31.06
C HIS A 97 -4.17 17.78 30.00
N PRO A 98 -3.24 17.68 29.02
CA PRO A 98 -3.37 16.77 27.87
C PRO A 98 -2.67 15.42 28.06
N LEU A 99 -2.81 14.75 29.22
CA LEU A 99 -2.11 13.47 29.47
C LEU A 99 -2.98 12.25 29.80
N LEU A 100 -4.31 12.33 29.84
CA LEU A 100 -5.16 11.15 30.15
C LEU A 100 -6.49 11.06 29.39
N GLN A 101 -6.52 11.31 28.08
CA GLN A 101 -7.67 10.94 27.23
C GLN A 101 -7.28 9.79 26.28
N GLN A 102 -7.26 8.58 26.83
CA GLN A 102 -7.07 7.30 26.11
C GLN A 102 -8.38 6.54 25.88
N VAL A 103 -9.51 7.23 25.86
CA VAL A 103 -10.83 6.64 25.59
C VAL A 103 -11.46 7.40 24.43
N ASP A 104 -11.96 6.65 23.43
CA ASP A 104 -12.73 7.10 22.24
C ASP A 104 -12.00 7.43 20.92
N HIS A 105 -10.81 6.87 20.66
CA HIS A 105 -10.14 7.01 19.35
C HIS A 105 -10.38 5.84 18.36
N MET A 106 -11.35 4.96 18.62
CA MET A 106 -11.62 3.75 17.83
C MET A 106 -12.50 4.01 16.58
N ASP A 107 -13.45 4.94 16.64
CA ASP A 107 -14.45 5.18 15.56
C ASP A 107 -13.89 6.00 14.36
N ARG A 108 -12.70 6.56 14.55
CA ARG A 108 -12.10 7.58 13.69
C ARG A 108 -11.32 7.01 12.50
N PHE A 109 -11.11 5.69 12.48
CA PHE A 109 -10.44 4.98 11.38
C PHE A 109 -11.40 4.54 10.27
N GLN A 110 -12.73 4.59 10.48
CA GLN A 110 -13.70 4.16 9.47
C GLN A 110 -14.02 5.24 8.43
N ARG A 111 -13.78 6.53 8.72
CA ARG A 111 -14.07 7.63 7.78
C ARG A 111 -12.80 8.15 7.12
N LEU A 112 -12.54 7.69 5.91
CA LEU A 112 -11.48 8.23 5.05
C LEU A 112 -11.77 9.70 4.64
N PRO A 113 -10.75 10.58 4.65
CA PRO A 113 -10.88 11.98 4.20
C PRO A 113 -11.41 12.13 2.76
N GLN A 114 -11.94 13.30 2.45
CA GLN A 114 -12.60 13.56 1.16
C GLN A 114 -11.68 13.47 -0.07
N HIS A 115 -10.37 13.66 0.09
CA HIS A 115 -9.41 13.58 -1.03
C HIS A 115 -9.22 12.16 -1.56
N TYR A 116 -9.60 11.12 -0.79
CA TYR A 116 -9.60 9.76 -1.30
C TYR A 116 -10.77 9.55 -2.28
N PRO A 117 -10.57 8.77 -3.36
CA PRO A 117 -11.64 8.48 -4.31
C PRO A 117 -12.88 7.90 -3.63
N GLN A 118 -14.07 8.30 -4.08
CA GLN A 118 -15.34 7.88 -3.47
C GLN A 118 -15.49 6.35 -3.39
N LYS A 119 -15.00 5.62 -4.39
CA LYS A 119 -15.01 4.15 -4.41
C LYS A 119 -14.24 3.56 -3.23
N VAL A 120 -13.05 4.08 -2.93
CA VAL A 120 -12.21 3.64 -1.81
C VAL A 120 -12.88 3.98 -0.48
N ARG A 121 -13.45 5.18 -0.36
CA ARG A 121 -14.19 5.60 0.85
C ARG A 121 -15.37 4.67 1.15
N LYS A 122 -16.15 4.32 0.13
CA LYS A 122 -17.26 3.35 0.24
C LYS A 122 -16.78 1.96 0.63
N LEU A 123 -15.69 1.47 0.04
CA LEU A 123 -15.08 0.19 0.41
C LEU A 123 -14.67 0.16 1.89
N VAL A 124 -13.96 1.18 2.37
CA VAL A 124 -13.51 1.24 3.78
C VAL A 124 -14.70 1.33 4.75
N GLN A 125 -15.73 2.11 4.39
CA GLN A 125 -16.95 2.18 5.21
C GLN A 125 -17.68 0.83 5.25
N ALA A 126 -17.81 0.18 4.10
CA ALA A 126 -18.41 -1.14 3.98
C ALA A 126 -17.64 -2.19 4.80
N ALA A 127 -16.30 -2.21 4.72
CA ALA A 127 -15.47 -3.09 5.52
C ALA A 127 -15.61 -2.80 7.02
N GLY A 128 -15.60 -1.52 7.41
CA GLY A 128 -15.76 -1.09 8.80
C GLY A 128 -17.10 -1.55 9.40
N SER A 129 -18.19 -1.48 8.62
CA SER A 129 -19.50 -1.99 9.05
C SER A 129 -19.55 -3.52 9.24
N ARG A 130 -18.54 -4.25 8.72
CA ARG A 130 -18.38 -5.71 8.88
C ARG A 130 -17.34 -6.08 9.95
N GLY A 131 -16.80 -5.09 10.66
CA GLY A 131 -15.74 -5.30 11.65
C GLY A 131 -14.33 -5.37 11.06
N THR A 132 -14.14 -5.17 9.75
CA THR A 132 -12.81 -5.19 9.12
C THR A 132 -12.27 -3.77 8.94
N ARG A 133 -11.09 -3.48 9.50
CA ARG A 133 -10.41 -2.19 9.36
C ARG A 133 -9.40 -2.23 8.22
N ILE A 134 -9.55 -1.33 7.24
CA ILE A 134 -8.60 -1.22 6.13
C ILE A 134 -7.70 0.01 6.34
N MET A 135 -6.38 -0.20 6.31
CA MET A 135 -5.38 0.86 6.22
C MET A 135 -4.95 1.04 4.76
N ILE A 136 -5.29 2.19 4.17
CA ILE A 136 -4.88 2.56 2.81
C ILE A 136 -3.44 3.11 2.85
N GLN A 137 -2.58 2.56 2.01
CA GLN A 137 -1.22 3.00 1.78
C GLN A 137 -1.15 4.13 0.74
N PRO A 138 -0.06 4.91 0.74
CA PRO A 138 0.20 5.88 -0.31
C PRO A 138 0.26 5.24 -1.70
N SER A 139 -0.20 5.97 -2.72
CA SER A 139 -0.34 5.45 -4.08
C SER A 139 0.97 5.08 -4.79
N GLY A 140 2.11 5.46 -4.23
CA GLY A 140 3.43 5.08 -4.72
C GLY A 140 3.89 3.68 -4.28
N LEU A 141 3.23 3.07 -3.29
CA LEU A 141 3.65 1.77 -2.77
C LEU A 141 3.05 0.62 -3.60
N SER A 142 3.86 -0.42 -3.87
CA SER A 142 3.48 -1.54 -4.73
C SER A 142 2.17 -2.19 -4.29
N ARG A 143 1.98 -2.42 -2.99
CA ARG A 143 0.75 -3.02 -2.47
C ARG A 143 -0.50 -2.17 -2.75
N HIS A 144 -0.40 -0.84 -2.74
CA HIS A 144 -1.52 0.02 -3.16
C HIS A 144 -1.83 -0.15 -4.66
N GLN A 145 -0.78 -0.21 -5.49
CA GLN A 145 -0.91 -0.35 -6.94
C GLN A 145 -1.45 -1.72 -7.36
N GLU A 146 -1.10 -2.76 -6.60
CA GLU A 146 -1.57 -4.13 -6.79
C GLU A 146 -2.98 -4.36 -6.25
N ASN A 147 -3.48 -3.47 -5.38
CA ASN A 147 -4.80 -3.63 -4.78
C ASN A 147 -5.90 -3.51 -5.84
N ARG A 148 -6.62 -4.60 -6.04
CA ARG A 148 -7.81 -4.66 -6.90
C ARG A 148 -9.09 -4.89 -6.10
N SER A 149 -9.04 -4.71 -4.78
CA SER A 149 -10.22 -4.86 -3.92
C SER A 149 -11.23 -3.75 -4.19
N TYR A 150 -12.51 -4.10 -4.22
CA TYR A 150 -13.57 -3.14 -4.51
C TYR A 150 -14.90 -3.53 -3.86
N LEU A 151 -15.80 -2.56 -3.75
CA LEU A 151 -17.19 -2.77 -3.38
C LEU A 151 -18.03 -2.76 -4.65
N ASN A 152 -18.78 -3.83 -4.92
CA ASN A 152 -19.70 -3.88 -6.07
C ASN A 152 -21.00 -3.09 -5.80
N LYS A 153 -21.93 -3.09 -6.75
CA LYS A 153 -23.18 -2.32 -6.63
C LYS A 153 -24.16 -2.98 -5.67
N GLU A 154 -24.07 -4.30 -5.54
CA GLU A 154 -24.84 -5.14 -4.64
C GLU A 154 -24.38 -4.99 -3.17
N GLY A 155 -23.32 -4.21 -2.93
CA GLY A 155 -22.79 -3.94 -1.61
C GLY A 155 -21.90 -5.07 -1.07
N ILE A 156 -21.48 -6.03 -1.90
CA ILE A 156 -20.56 -7.13 -1.58
C ILE A 156 -19.12 -6.65 -1.81
N ILE A 157 -18.25 -6.92 -0.84
CA ILE A 157 -16.82 -6.64 -0.98
C ILE A 157 -16.14 -7.76 -1.77
N HIS A 158 -15.32 -7.38 -2.75
CA HIS A 158 -14.43 -8.27 -3.47
C HIS A 158 -12.98 -7.97 -3.06
N TRP A 159 -12.28 -8.96 -2.51
CA TRP A 159 -10.93 -8.84 -1.96
C TRP A 159 -9.87 -9.34 -2.92
N SER A 160 -8.84 -8.54 -3.16
CA SER A 160 -7.52 -9.09 -3.50
C SER A 160 -6.97 -9.85 -2.30
N VAL A 161 -6.22 -10.92 -2.52
CA VAL A 161 -5.62 -11.69 -1.42
C VAL A 161 -4.19 -12.01 -1.79
N GLU A 162 -3.23 -11.64 -0.94
CA GLU A 162 -1.85 -12.09 -1.10
C GLU A 162 -1.66 -13.40 -0.34
N ILE A 163 -1.16 -14.41 -1.04
CA ILE A 163 -0.87 -15.73 -0.52
C ILE A 163 0.65 -15.85 -0.44
N ILE A 164 1.15 -16.22 0.74
CA ILE A 164 2.57 -16.45 0.98
C ILE A 164 2.74 -17.88 1.49
N THR A 165 3.33 -18.73 0.67
CA THR A 165 3.71 -20.09 1.08
C THR A 165 5.12 -20.07 1.64
N ILE A 166 5.30 -20.61 2.83
CA ILE A 166 6.59 -20.78 3.49
C ILE A 166 6.92 -22.27 3.48
N MET A 167 8.00 -22.64 2.82
CA MET A 167 8.50 -24.02 2.79
C MET A 167 9.81 -24.13 3.58
N GLU A 168 9.98 -25.24 4.31
CA GLU A 168 11.26 -25.61 4.91
C GLU A 168 12.13 -26.28 3.84
N ASP A 169 13.36 -25.79 3.65
CA ASP A 169 14.32 -26.45 2.77
C ASP A 169 14.80 -27.75 3.43
N SER A 170 14.85 -28.83 2.65
CA SER A 170 15.32 -30.15 3.10
C SER A 170 16.81 -30.19 3.44
N ASP A 171 17.55 -29.18 3.04
CA ASP A 171 19.00 -29.15 3.13
C ASP A 171 19.38 -28.23 4.29
N GLY A 172 19.65 -28.82 5.46
CA GLY A 172 19.94 -28.14 6.74
C GLY A 172 21.22 -27.29 6.78
N SER A 173 21.53 -26.57 5.70
CA SER A 173 22.67 -25.67 5.58
C SER A 173 22.20 -24.37 4.93
N HIS A 174 22.04 -23.35 5.78
CA HIS A 174 21.53 -21.99 5.53
C HIS A 174 19.99 -21.86 5.56
N CYS A 175 19.49 -21.12 6.56
CA CYS A 175 18.08 -20.74 6.71
C CYS A 175 17.61 -19.79 5.58
N CYS A 176 17.48 -20.28 4.34
CA CYS A 176 16.70 -19.58 3.33
C CYS A 176 15.26 -20.11 3.34
N GLU A 177 14.36 -19.41 4.02
CA GLU A 177 12.93 -19.68 3.86
C GLU A 177 12.52 -19.36 2.41
N LYS A 178 12.21 -20.39 1.60
CA LYS A 178 11.64 -20.15 0.27
C LYS A 178 10.21 -19.63 0.43
N LYS A 179 10.00 -18.37 0.03
CA LYS A 179 8.70 -17.69 0.06
C LYS A 179 8.15 -17.54 -1.35
N GLU A 180 7.04 -18.22 -1.62
CA GLU A 180 6.31 -18.04 -2.87
C GLU A 180 5.12 -17.10 -2.64
N ARG A 181 5.05 -16.04 -3.44
CA ARG A 181 4.05 -14.97 -3.32
C ARG A 181 3.10 -15.01 -4.51
N ILE A 182 1.80 -15.13 -4.25
CA ILE A 182 0.75 -15.13 -5.28
C ILE A 182 -0.30 -14.08 -4.90
N LEU A 183 -0.76 -13.29 -5.86
CA LEU A 183 -1.89 -12.38 -5.67
C LEU A 183 -3.15 -12.98 -6.31
N ALA A 184 -4.08 -13.44 -5.49
CA ALA A 184 -5.35 -14.03 -5.89
C ALA A 184 -6.50 -13.00 -5.87
N GLY A 185 -7.59 -13.35 -6.57
CA GLY A 185 -8.83 -12.57 -6.59
C GLY A 185 -8.94 -11.56 -7.75
N PRO A 186 -9.97 -10.69 -7.73
CA PRO A 186 -10.83 -10.37 -6.58
C PRO A 186 -11.82 -11.49 -6.18
N LEU A 187 -11.93 -11.80 -4.89
CA LEU A 187 -12.82 -12.83 -4.33
C LEU A 187 -13.97 -12.20 -3.56
N ALA A 188 -15.19 -12.68 -3.75
CA ALA A 188 -16.31 -12.21 -2.94
C ALA A 188 -16.07 -12.50 -1.45
N GLU A 189 -16.49 -11.61 -0.58
CA GLU A 189 -16.39 -11.80 0.88
C GLU A 189 -17.18 -13.02 1.39
N THR A 190 -18.13 -13.51 0.58
CA THR A 190 -18.92 -14.72 0.85
C THR A 190 -18.24 -16.00 0.37
N SER A 191 -17.17 -15.89 -0.43
CA SER A 191 -16.35 -17.05 -0.83
C SER A 191 -15.56 -17.59 0.36
N ARG A 192 -15.22 -18.87 0.33
CA ARG A 192 -14.48 -19.54 1.41
C ARG A 192 -13.01 -19.17 1.31
N VAL A 193 -12.32 -19.14 2.44
CA VAL A 193 -10.87 -18.91 2.46
C VAL A 193 -10.13 -20.02 1.71
N GLY A 194 -10.61 -21.27 1.81
CA GLY A 194 -10.05 -22.44 1.13
C GLY A 194 -10.13 -22.38 -0.40
N ASP A 195 -11.01 -21.56 -0.99
CA ASP A 195 -11.19 -21.47 -2.45
C ASP A 195 -9.94 -20.94 -3.19
N VAL A 196 -9.01 -20.31 -2.46
CA VAL A 196 -7.74 -19.82 -3.02
C VAL A 196 -6.51 -20.56 -2.55
N VAL A 197 -6.69 -21.54 -1.66
CA VAL A 197 -5.60 -22.39 -1.21
C VAL A 197 -5.37 -23.47 -2.26
N PRO A 198 -4.13 -23.83 -2.61
CA PRO A 198 -3.86 -25.00 -3.44
C PRO A 198 -4.55 -26.23 -2.85
N ILE A 199 -5.11 -27.08 -3.72
CA ILE A 199 -6.12 -28.12 -3.42
C ILE A 199 -5.73 -29.06 -2.26
N THR A 200 -4.44 -29.20 -1.95
CA THR A 200 -3.96 -30.01 -0.83
C THR A 200 -2.92 -29.25 0.00
N ILE A 201 -3.30 -28.83 1.21
CA ILE A 201 -2.36 -28.36 2.24
C ILE A 201 -1.57 -29.58 2.75
N PRO A 202 -0.22 -29.58 2.75
CA PRO A 202 0.56 -30.71 3.26
C PRO A 202 0.25 -31.01 4.74
N THR A 203 0.39 -32.27 5.14
CA THR A 203 0.25 -32.67 6.55
C THR A 203 1.21 -31.88 7.42
N GLY A 204 0.72 -31.27 8.50
CA GLY A 204 1.52 -30.42 9.38
C GLY A 204 1.54 -28.94 9.00
N PHE A 205 0.93 -28.54 7.87
CA PHE A 205 0.75 -27.15 7.50
C PHE A 205 -0.62 -26.63 7.94
N ALA A 206 -0.75 -25.31 8.05
CA ALA A 206 -2.02 -24.63 8.28
C ALA A 206 -2.01 -23.24 7.62
N CYS A 207 -3.20 -22.64 7.56
CA CYS A 207 -3.39 -21.30 7.03
C CYS A 207 -3.46 -20.27 8.18
N TYR A 208 -2.83 -19.11 7.98
CA TYR A 208 -2.83 -18.03 8.94
C TYR A 208 -3.06 -16.67 8.27
N LEU A 209 -3.88 -15.82 8.88
CA LEU A 209 -4.03 -14.43 8.46
C LEU A 209 -3.03 -13.54 9.16
N ARG A 210 -2.41 -12.64 8.39
CA ARG A 210 -1.58 -11.57 8.95
C ARG A 210 -2.43 -10.63 9.80
N ARG A 211 -2.10 -10.46 11.08
CA ARG A 211 -2.63 -9.36 11.89
C ARG A 211 -1.76 -8.13 11.74
N PHE A 212 -2.38 -6.96 11.93
CA PHE A 212 -1.67 -5.70 12.14
C PHE A 212 -2.28 -5.01 13.37
N PRO A 213 -1.48 -4.42 14.27
CA PRO A 213 -0.03 -4.31 14.26
C PRO A 213 0.71 -5.54 14.82
N SER A 214 0.00 -6.59 15.23
CA SER A 214 0.61 -7.78 15.83
C SER A 214 1.53 -8.53 14.87
N VAL A 215 2.62 -9.09 15.40
CA VAL A 215 3.52 -10.01 14.69
C VAL A 215 2.95 -11.45 14.69
N VAL A 216 1.99 -11.71 15.58
CA VAL A 216 1.32 -13.01 15.71
C VAL A 216 0.31 -13.17 14.58
N HIS A 217 0.49 -14.22 13.77
CA HIS A 217 -0.45 -14.58 12.73
C HIS A 217 -1.63 -15.34 13.34
N GLN A 218 -2.84 -15.05 12.87
CA GLN A 218 -4.05 -15.70 13.38
C GLN A 218 -4.36 -16.97 12.58
N PRO A 219 -4.50 -18.15 13.22
CA PRO A 219 -4.99 -19.33 12.53
C PRO A 219 -6.37 -19.07 11.93
N VAL A 220 -6.57 -19.48 10.68
CA VAL A 220 -7.86 -19.31 9.99
C VAL A 220 -8.46 -20.66 9.62
N ASN A 221 -9.76 -20.80 9.85
CA ASN A 221 -10.51 -21.93 9.34
C ASN A 221 -10.74 -21.73 7.83
N ILE A 222 -10.18 -22.62 7.01
CA ILE A 222 -10.31 -22.55 5.54
C ILE A 222 -11.77 -22.67 5.06
N ASP A 223 -12.63 -23.28 5.88
CA ASP A 223 -14.03 -23.46 5.56
C ASP A 223 -14.88 -22.20 5.78
N SER A 224 -14.35 -21.24 6.56
CA SER A 224 -15.01 -19.95 6.83
C SER A 224 -14.98 -19.03 5.61
N THR A 225 -15.93 -18.09 5.58
CA THR A 225 -15.97 -17.06 4.56
C THR A 225 -14.93 -15.96 4.83
N TRP A 226 -14.51 -15.23 3.79
CA TRP A 226 -13.65 -14.05 3.98
C TRP A 226 -14.26 -12.99 4.90
N LYS A 227 -15.58 -12.84 4.91
CA LYS A 227 -16.30 -11.94 5.81
C LYS A 227 -16.11 -12.32 7.28
N GLU A 228 -16.23 -13.61 7.61
CA GLU A 228 -16.03 -14.12 8.97
C GLU A 228 -14.56 -14.08 9.36
N ALA A 229 -13.68 -14.53 8.46
CA ALA A 229 -12.25 -14.61 8.71
C ALA A 229 -11.58 -13.25 8.96
N LEU A 230 -12.12 -12.18 8.37
CA LEU A 230 -11.62 -10.80 8.52
C LEU A 230 -12.39 -9.97 9.56
N GLN A 231 -13.32 -10.57 10.29
CA GLN A 231 -14.02 -9.88 11.37
C GLN A 231 -13.03 -9.49 12.48
N ASP A 232 -13.15 -8.25 12.96
CA ASP A 232 -12.28 -7.64 13.98
C ASP A 232 -10.79 -7.57 13.60
N MET A 233 -10.48 -7.72 12.32
CA MET A 233 -9.12 -7.66 11.78
C MET A 233 -8.77 -6.27 11.27
N THR A 234 -7.50 -5.90 11.40
CA THR A 234 -6.92 -4.76 10.70
C THR A 234 -5.98 -5.26 9.61
N ILE A 235 -6.24 -4.84 8.38
CA ILE A 235 -5.46 -5.18 7.19
C ILE A 235 -4.89 -3.93 6.53
N ILE A 236 -3.80 -4.09 5.80
CA ILE A 236 -3.20 -3.03 4.98
C ILE A 236 -3.58 -3.30 3.54
N GLU A 237 -4.36 -2.41 2.91
CA GLU A 237 -4.93 -2.53 1.56
C GLU A 237 -5.88 -3.73 1.36
N PHE A 238 -5.37 -4.94 1.50
CA PHE A 238 -6.04 -6.22 1.29
C PHE A 238 -5.43 -7.30 2.20
N PRO A 239 -6.08 -8.44 2.48
CA PRO A 239 -5.56 -9.46 3.39
C PRO A 239 -4.33 -10.20 2.85
N THR A 240 -3.48 -10.69 3.78
CA THR A 240 -2.38 -11.61 3.50
C THR A 240 -2.62 -12.93 4.21
N LEU A 241 -2.66 -14.02 3.45
CA LEU A 241 -2.81 -15.40 3.88
C LEU A 241 -1.46 -16.11 3.81
N TYR A 242 -0.99 -16.61 4.94
CA TYR A 242 0.20 -17.45 5.03
C TYR A 242 -0.19 -18.92 5.01
N ILE A 243 0.58 -19.72 4.29
CA ILE A 243 0.50 -21.18 4.31
C ILE A 243 1.88 -21.68 4.75
N GLY A 244 1.96 -22.38 5.88
CA GLY A 244 3.24 -22.88 6.38
C GLY A 244 3.09 -23.87 7.53
N PRO A 245 4.22 -24.40 8.03
CA PRO A 245 4.25 -25.42 9.07
C PRO A 245 3.60 -24.92 10.35
N LYS A 246 2.89 -25.79 11.06
CA LYS A 246 2.33 -25.46 12.38
C LYS A 246 3.43 -25.06 13.37
N SER A 247 4.59 -25.72 13.34
CA SER A 247 5.75 -25.41 14.18
C SER A 247 6.19 -23.94 14.08
N THR A 248 6.30 -23.39 12.87
CA THR A 248 6.76 -22.03 12.59
C THR A 248 5.86 -20.96 13.20
N PHE A 249 4.55 -21.19 13.22
CA PHE A 249 3.57 -20.22 13.70
C PHE A 249 3.07 -20.48 15.14
N SER A 250 3.46 -21.62 15.75
CA SER A 250 3.09 -21.98 17.13
C SER A 250 3.85 -21.20 18.21
N GLN A 251 5.07 -20.72 17.91
CA GLN A 251 5.89 -19.98 18.89
C GLN A 251 5.28 -18.63 19.31
N ALA A 252 4.20 -18.20 18.67
CA ALA A 252 3.55 -16.92 18.90
C ALA A 252 2.28 -16.99 19.78
N ILE A 253 1.86 -18.19 20.21
CA ILE A 253 0.62 -18.39 20.99
C ILE A 253 0.90 -18.47 22.50
N THR A 254 2.12 -18.83 22.92
CA THR A 254 2.42 -19.15 24.33
C THR A 254 2.72 -17.93 25.22
N GLU A 255 2.92 -16.73 24.68
CA GLU A 255 3.27 -15.52 25.48
C GLU A 255 2.07 -14.67 25.90
N MET A 256 0.83 -15.09 25.64
CA MET A 256 -0.38 -14.35 26.03
C MET A 256 -1.16 -14.94 27.22
N GLU A 257 -0.73 -16.07 27.77
CA GLU A 257 -1.38 -16.71 28.93
C GLU A 257 -0.47 -16.84 30.17
N SER A 258 0.61 -16.06 30.24
CA SER A 258 1.51 -15.97 31.39
C SER A 258 1.60 -14.57 31.96
#